data_AF-A0A960TXF5-F1
#
_entry.id   AF-A0A960TXF5-F1
#
_cell.length_a   1.000
_cell.length_b   1.000
_cell.length_c   1.000
_cell.angle_alpha   90.00
_cell.angle_beta   90.00
_cell.angle_gamma   90.00
#
_symmetry.space_group_name_H-M   'P 1'
#
loop_
_entity.id
_entity.type
_entity.pdbx_description
1 polymer ?
#
loop_
_entity_poly.entity_id
_entity_poly.type
_entity_poly.pdbx_seq_one_letter_code
_entity_poly.pdbx_strand_id
1 'polypeptide(L)'
;MSAPDDDRPKNTGPRRGPVADWGEHEHVDDYVDPAILREVEAELGLDPIEKAPPPLPTPPTTPPVDETARQAWRQVRRGLLAVVLLAIAVIGWRVTESQREPAPGTGADRRVPLPPINQPPDPEVRAQSRALSDARRRLASSDFSGGINDLENLANENADTRYGADAMLLLAATYRYQKNEPERAVHWYRRFLDQHPRHADAPATTVRLAEYLVELGRESEARDALDAFLRSDPGESPYHRQAQTMLDRLNRSAVKK
;
A
#
# COMPACT_ATOMS: atom_id res chain seq x y z
N MET A 1 20.74 20.07 58.27
CA MET A 1 21.72 19.44 57.35
C MET A 1 21.57 17.93 57.48
N SER A 2 21.76 17.21 56.38
CA SER A 2 21.57 15.76 56.14
C SER A 2 20.27 15.41 55.43
N ALA A 3 20.37 15.28 54.11
CA ALA A 3 19.43 14.61 53.22
C ALA A 3 19.77 13.10 53.16
N PRO A 4 18.81 12.19 52.94
CA PRO A 4 19.10 10.78 52.74
C PRO A 4 19.33 10.45 51.26
N ASP A 5 20.21 9.46 51.08
CA ASP A 5 20.82 8.95 49.86
C ASP A 5 19.85 8.50 48.75
N ASP A 6 20.22 8.83 47.52
CA ASP A 6 19.58 8.46 46.24
C ASP A 6 20.15 7.12 45.75
N ASP A 7 19.46 6.04 46.10
CA ASP A 7 19.78 4.66 45.70
C ASP A 7 19.17 4.33 44.33
N ARG A 8 19.74 4.87 43.25
CA ARG A 8 19.37 4.48 41.88
C ARG A 8 20.23 3.31 41.37
N PRO A 9 19.62 2.22 40.88
CA PRO A 9 20.36 1.13 40.26
C PRO A 9 20.97 1.55 38.92
N LYS A 10 22.26 1.24 38.74
CA LYS A 10 23.00 1.45 37.51
C LYS A 10 22.44 0.56 36.40
N ASN A 11 21.75 1.16 35.45
CA ASN A 11 21.30 0.52 34.21
C ASN A 11 22.51 0.12 33.35
N THR A 12 22.92 -1.14 33.45
CA THR A 12 23.90 -1.77 32.55
C THR A 12 23.18 -2.24 31.29
N GLY A 13 22.99 -1.32 30.34
CA GLY A 13 22.48 -1.68 29.01
C GLY A 13 23.41 -2.67 28.28
N PRO A 14 22.88 -3.53 27.39
CA PRO A 14 23.66 -4.54 26.71
C PRO A 14 24.69 -3.92 25.77
N ARG A 15 25.93 -4.39 25.88
CA ARG A 15 27.06 -4.09 24.99
C ARG A 15 26.67 -4.47 23.55
N ARG A 16 26.72 -3.50 22.64
CA ARG A 16 26.65 -3.76 21.19
C ARG A 16 27.83 -4.67 20.81
N GLY A 17 27.52 -5.88 20.36
CA GLY A 17 28.49 -6.78 19.74
C GLY A 17 29.01 -6.23 18.41
N PRO A 18 30.12 -6.78 17.90
CA PRO A 18 30.75 -6.31 16.67
C PRO A 18 29.82 -6.47 15.47
N VAL A 19 29.80 -5.43 14.64
CA VAL A 19 29.10 -5.39 13.34
C VAL A 19 29.69 -6.49 12.47
N ALA A 20 28.88 -7.46 12.08
CA ALA A 20 29.26 -8.45 11.08
C ALA A 20 29.44 -7.72 9.74
N ASP A 21 30.67 -7.76 9.25
CA ASP A 21 31.10 -7.41 7.91
C ASP A 21 30.43 -8.37 6.92
N TRP A 22 29.43 -7.88 6.18
CA TRP A 22 28.78 -8.65 5.13
C TRP A 22 29.64 -8.54 3.87
N GLY A 23 30.53 -9.52 3.75
CA GLY A 23 31.38 -9.74 2.60
C GLY A 23 30.61 -9.73 1.28
N GLU A 24 31.31 -9.22 0.28
CA GLU A 24 30.96 -9.16 -1.12
C GLU A 24 30.31 -10.47 -1.59
N HIS A 25 29.12 -10.35 -2.19
CA HIS A 25 28.54 -11.45 -2.96
C HIS A 25 29.39 -11.65 -4.21
N GLU A 26 30.34 -12.58 -4.11
CA GLU A 26 31.02 -13.18 -5.26
C GLU A 26 29.98 -13.74 -6.25
N HIS A 27 30.25 -13.45 -7.51
CA HIS A 27 29.52 -13.88 -8.67
C HIS A 27 29.66 -15.40 -8.80
N VAL A 28 28.65 -16.17 -8.37
CA VAL A 28 28.59 -17.63 -8.56
C VAL A 28 28.14 -17.92 -9.99
N ASP A 29 29.00 -17.57 -10.95
CA ASP A 29 29.03 -18.15 -12.31
C ASP A 29 30.23 -19.11 -12.44
N ASP A 30 30.58 -19.78 -11.33
CA ASP A 30 31.58 -20.83 -11.30
C ASP A 30 31.02 -22.11 -11.94
N TYR A 31 31.41 -22.27 -13.21
CA TYR A 31 32.03 -23.50 -13.73
C TYR A 31 31.44 -24.82 -13.23
N VAL A 32 30.33 -25.25 -13.85
CA VAL A 32 30.07 -26.69 -13.93
C VAL A 32 31.09 -27.27 -14.89
N ASP A 33 32.06 -28.03 -14.36
CA ASP A 33 33.07 -28.72 -15.15
C ASP A 33 32.37 -29.62 -16.19
N PRO A 34 32.60 -29.43 -17.50
CA PRO A 34 31.98 -30.25 -18.54
C PRO A 34 32.33 -31.74 -18.43
N ALA A 35 33.34 -32.12 -17.66
CA ALA A 35 33.61 -33.52 -17.32
C ALA A 35 32.51 -34.14 -16.44
N ILE A 36 31.95 -33.38 -15.49
CA ILE A 36 30.90 -33.86 -14.58
C ILE A 36 29.58 -34.09 -15.36
N LEU A 37 29.28 -33.24 -16.35
CA LEU A 37 28.12 -33.45 -17.21
C LEU A 37 28.21 -34.74 -18.04
N ARG A 38 29.41 -35.12 -18.50
CA ARG A 38 29.62 -36.35 -19.27
C ARG A 38 29.51 -37.62 -18.43
N GLU A 39 29.89 -37.55 -17.16
CA GLU A 39 29.77 -38.70 -16.25
C GLU A 39 28.31 -38.99 -15.90
N VAL A 40 27.50 -37.95 -15.69
CA VAL A 40 26.03 -38.07 -15.51
C VAL A 40 25.33 -38.58 -16.77
N GLU A 41 25.76 -38.15 -17.96
CA GLU A 41 25.21 -38.64 -19.24
C GLU A 41 25.53 -40.13 -19.49
N ALA A 42 26.72 -40.59 -19.09
CA ALA A 42 27.11 -42.00 -19.21
C ALA A 42 26.35 -42.91 -18.22
N GLU A 43 26.05 -42.42 -17.02
CA GLU A 43 25.32 -43.17 -16.00
C GLU A 43 23.81 -43.30 -16.31
N LEU A 44 23.25 -42.35 -17.07
CA LEU A 44 21.84 -42.37 -17.48
C LEU A 44 21.57 -43.19 -18.74
N GLY A 45 22.59 -43.75 -19.41
CA GLY A 45 22.42 -44.61 -20.58
C GLY A 45 21.68 -43.92 -21.74
N LEU A 46 21.78 -42.59 -21.84
CA LEU A 46 21.14 -41.83 -22.90
C LEU A 46 22.00 -41.94 -24.17
N ASP A 47 21.50 -42.69 -25.16
CA ASP A 47 22.15 -42.77 -26.47
C ASP A 47 22.37 -41.36 -27.04
N PRO A 48 23.56 -41.03 -27.56
CA PRO A 48 23.83 -39.74 -28.16
C PRO A 48 22.83 -39.49 -29.29
N ILE A 49 22.14 -38.35 -29.23
CA ILE A 49 21.13 -37.92 -30.22
C ILE A 49 21.86 -37.57 -31.54
N GLU A 50 22.29 -38.60 -32.28
CA GLU A 50 23.06 -38.47 -33.52
C GLU A 50 22.15 -38.35 -34.76
N LYS A 51 21.01 -37.69 -34.62
CA LYS A 51 20.20 -37.27 -35.77
C LYS A 51 20.01 -35.77 -35.72
N ALA A 52 20.73 -35.09 -36.62
CA ALA A 52 20.47 -33.71 -36.95
C ALA A 52 18.95 -33.53 -37.19
N PRO A 53 18.31 -32.54 -36.55
CA PRO A 53 16.90 -32.28 -36.77
C PRO A 53 16.68 -32.03 -38.27
N PRO A 54 15.55 -32.49 -38.85
CA PRO A 54 15.23 -32.20 -40.24
C PRO A 54 15.29 -30.68 -40.49
N PRO A 55 15.71 -30.25 -41.69
CA PRO A 55 15.75 -28.83 -42.02
C PRO A 55 14.37 -28.21 -41.74
N LEU A 56 14.38 -27.10 -41.00
CA LEU A 56 13.16 -26.38 -40.66
C LEU A 56 12.38 -26.06 -41.94
N PRO A 57 11.04 -26.22 -41.95
CA PRO A 57 10.23 -25.81 -43.09
C PRO A 57 10.52 -24.33 -43.39
N THR A 58 10.73 -24.00 -44.67
CA THR A 58 10.92 -22.62 -45.10
C THR A 58 9.75 -21.78 -44.59
N PRO A 59 10.00 -20.62 -43.97
CA PRO A 59 8.93 -19.79 -43.45
C PRO A 59 7.97 -19.44 -44.60
N PRO A 60 6.64 -19.47 -44.36
CA PRO A 60 5.68 -19.10 -45.38
C PRO A 60 5.99 -17.69 -45.88
N THR A 61 6.04 -17.53 -47.21
CA THR A 61 6.19 -16.22 -47.86
C THR A 61 5.12 -15.29 -47.32
N THR A 62 5.51 -14.34 -46.48
CA THR A 62 4.57 -13.39 -45.89
C THR A 62 3.86 -12.63 -47.01
N PRO A 63 2.52 -12.57 -47.02
CA PRO A 63 1.80 -11.77 -48.00
C PRO A 63 2.24 -10.30 -47.89
N PRO A 64 2.21 -9.54 -48.99
CA PRO A 64 2.58 -8.13 -48.97
C PRO A 64 1.76 -7.39 -47.92
N VAL A 65 2.46 -6.72 -47.00
CA VAL A 65 1.85 -5.97 -45.89
C VAL A 65 0.94 -4.90 -46.47
N ASP A 66 -0.37 -5.15 -46.34
CA ASP A 66 -1.45 -4.28 -46.79
C ASP A 66 -1.22 -2.83 -46.31
N GLU A 67 -0.96 -1.92 -47.25
CA GLU A 67 -0.68 -0.52 -46.96
C GLU A 67 -1.87 0.19 -46.30
N THR A 68 -3.09 -0.36 -46.47
CA THR A 68 -4.29 0.17 -45.84
C THR A 68 -4.25 0.00 -44.32
N ALA A 69 -3.69 -1.12 -43.81
CA ALA A 69 -3.50 -1.34 -42.38
C ALA A 69 -2.54 -0.31 -41.77
N ARG A 70 -1.47 0.07 -42.50
CA ARG A 70 -0.52 1.10 -42.05
C ARG A 70 -1.12 2.51 -42.05
N GLN A 71 -2.12 2.80 -42.90
CA GLN A 71 -2.87 4.06 -42.84
C GLN A 71 -3.87 4.09 -41.69
N ALA A 72 -4.59 2.99 -41.44
CA ALA A 72 -5.50 2.86 -40.30
C ALA A 72 -4.79 3.07 -38.95
N TRP A 73 -3.61 2.47 -38.78
CA TRP A 73 -2.80 2.62 -37.56
C TRP A 73 -2.35 4.07 -37.30
N ARG A 74 -2.13 4.88 -38.34
CA ARG A 74 -1.78 6.31 -38.17
C ARG A 74 -2.95 7.14 -37.66
N GLN A 75 -4.18 6.82 -38.06
CA GLN A 75 -5.37 7.52 -37.55
C GLN A 75 -5.65 7.16 -36.08
N VAL A 76 -5.54 5.87 -35.72
CA VAL A 76 -5.71 5.41 -34.34
C VAL A 76 -4.68 6.05 -33.41
N ARG A 77 -3.40 6.12 -33.83
CA ARG A 77 -2.32 6.71 -33.03
C ARG A 77 -2.49 8.22 -32.79
N ARG A 78 -3.03 8.96 -33.77
CA ARG A 78 -3.37 10.39 -33.60
C ARG A 78 -4.53 10.60 -32.64
N GLY A 79 -5.56 9.75 -32.71
CA GLY A 79 -6.67 9.77 -31.75
C GLY A 79 -6.20 9.49 -30.32
N LEU A 80 -5.35 8.48 -30.13
CA LEU A 80 -4.80 8.12 -28.82
C LEU A 80 -3.98 9.26 -28.20
N LEU A 81 -3.13 9.93 -28.98
CA LEU A 81 -2.35 11.09 -28.52
C LEU A 81 -3.24 12.24 -28.04
N ALA A 82 -4.33 12.53 -28.75
CA ALA A 82 -5.28 13.57 -28.34
C ALA A 82 -5.96 13.23 -27.00
N VAL A 83 -6.36 11.97 -26.80
CA VAL A 83 -6.95 11.51 -25.53
C VAL A 83 -5.97 11.63 -24.37
N VAL A 84 -4.70 11.24 -24.57
CA VAL A 84 -3.66 11.35 -23.53
C VAL A 84 -3.39 12.81 -23.16
N LEU A 85 -3.28 13.72 -24.15
CA LEU A 85 -3.08 15.14 -23.87
C LEU A 85 -4.27 15.76 -23.12
N LEU A 86 -5.49 15.35 -23.45
CA LEU A 86 -6.70 15.82 -22.76
C LEU A 86 -6.76 15.30 -21.32
N ALA A 87 -6.35 14.06 -21.07
CA ALA A 87 -6.23 13.52 -19.71
C ALA A 87 -5.18 14.27 -18.88
N ILE A 88 -4.01 14.59 -19.44
CA ILE A 88 -2.97 15.39 -18.77
C ILE A 88 -3.49 16.79 -18.43
N ALA A 89 -4.23 17.44 -19.35
CA ALA A 89 -4.81 18.75 -19.10
C ALA A 89 -5.86 18.73 -17.96
N VAL A 90 -6.70 17.69 -17.89
CA VAL A 90 -7.69 17.51 -16.82
C VAL A 90 -7.00 17.27 -15.46
N ILE A 91 -5.94 16.48 -15.43
CA ILE A 91 -5.15 16.25 -14.21
C ILE A 91 -4.48 17.55 -13.76
N GLY A 92 -3.88 18.29 -14.69
CA GLY A 92 -3.26 19.60 -14.41
C GLY A 92 -4.25 20.62 -13.83
N TRP A 93 -5.48 20.67 -14.37
CA TRP A 93 -6.52 21.56 -13.84
C TRP A 93 -7.03 21.12 -12.45
N ARG A 94 -7.20 19.82 -12.21
CA ARG A 94 -7.58 19.31 -10.87
C ARG A 94 -6.57 19.67 -9.79
N VAL A 95 -5.28 19.65 -10.10
CA VAL A 95 -4.19 19.97 -9.16
C VAL A 95 -4.14 21.47 -8.81
N THR A 96 -4.50 22.35 -9.75
CA THR A 96 -4.57 23.80 -9.46
C THR A 96 -5.80 24.19 -8.65
N GLU A 97 -6.92 23.47 -8.79
CA GLU A 97 -8.13 23.73 -7.99
C GLU A 97 -7.94 23.31 -6.52
N SER A 98 -7.15 22.27 -6.23
CA SER A 98 -6.88 21.82 -4.85
C SER A 98 -5.99 22.77 -4.04
N GLN A 99 -5.37 23.77 -4.68
CA GLN A 99 -4.56 24.81 -4.03
C GLN A 99 -5.37 26.06 -3.67
N ARG A 100 -6.67 26.12 -4.02
CA ARG A 100 -7.55 27.19 -3.53
C ARG A 100 -7.86 26.91 -2.06
N GLU A 101 -7.13 27.59 -1.19
CA GLU A 101 -7.39 27.59 0.25
C GLU A 101 -8.88 27.85 0.52
N PRO A 102 -9.51 27.06 1.40
CA PRO A 102 -10.88 27.34 1.81
C PRO A 102 -10.94 28.72 2.46
N ALA A 103 -11.94 29.51 2.09
CA ALA A 103 -12.12 30.87 2.57
C ALA A 103 -12.03 30.92 4.12
N PRO A 104 -11.26 31.85 4.69
CA PRO A 104 -11.14 31.99 6.12
C PRO A 104 -12.43 32.59 6.69
N GLY A 105 -13.28 31.73 7.26
CA GLY A 105 -14.32 32.18 8.18
C GLY A 105 -15.62 31.42 8.09
N THR A 106 -15.97 30.75 9.19
CA THR A 106 -17.25 30.78 9.93
C THR A 106 -17.52 29.43 10.61
N GLY A 107 -16.68 29.11 11.60
CA GLY A 107 -16.92 28.03 12.55
C GLY A 107 -16.58 28.54 13.95
N ALA A 108 -17.60 28.78 14.75
CA ALA A 108 -17.50 29.38 16.07
C ALA A 108 -16.61 28.57 17.03
N ASP A 109 -15.56 29.22 17.51
CA ASP A 109 -15.21 29.33 18.93
C ASP A 109 -15.18 28.03 19.78
N ARG A 110 -14.46 27.01 19.31
CA ARG A 110 -13.63 26.21 20.21
C ARG A 110 -12.18 26.58 19.97
N ARG A 111 -11.75 27.69 20.59
CA ARG A 111 -10.32 27.97 20.76
C ARG A 111 -9.78 26.92 21.72
N VAL A 112 -9.41 25.75 21.19
CA VAL A 112 -8.38 24.95 21.83
C VAL A 112 -7.17 25.90 21.91
N PRO A 113 -6.68 26.25 23.12
CA PRO A 113 -5.49 27.07 23.23
C PRO A 113 -4.42 26.40 22.38
N LEU A 114 -3.99 27.08 21.31
CA LEU A 114 -2.88 26.58 20.53
C LEU A 114 -1.74 26.38 21.51
N PRO A 115 -1.18 25.16 21.63
CA PRO A 115 -0.02 24.97 22.49
C PRO A 115 1.01 26.01 22.06
N PRO A 116 1.68 26.67 23.02
CA PRO A 116 2.62 27.74 22.72
C PRO A 116 3.61 27.22 21.67
N ILE A 117 3.66 27.89 20.51
CA ILE A 117 4.42 27.49 19.30
C ILE A 117 5.92 27.25 19.60
N ASN A 118 6.39 27.70 20.75
CA ASN A 118 7.78 27.60 21.20
C ASN A 118 8.07 26.43 22.15
N GLN A 119 7.09 25.59 22.51
CA GLN A 119 7.38 24.37 23.27
C GLN A 119 7.75 23.23 22.29
N PRO A 120 8.93 22.61 22.44
CA PRO A 120 9.26 21.44 21.65
C PRO A 120 8.20 20.37 21.89
N PRO A 121 7.78 19.63 20.85
CA PRO A 121 6.79 18.58 21.01
C PRO A 121 7.25 17.58 22.06
N ASP A 122 6.26 17.02 22.78
CA ASP A 122 6.47 15.98 23.78
C ASP A 122 7.48 14.93 23.28
N PRO A 123 8.50 14.56 24.07
CA PRO A 123 9.43 13.50 23.69
C PRO A 123 8.73 12.22 23.20
N GLU A 124 7.57 11.86 23.75
CA GLU A 124 6.79 10.69 23.33
C GLU A 124 6.21 10.86 21.92
N VAL A 125 5.59 12.00 21.64
CA VAL A 125 5.10 12.37 20.30
C VAL A 125 6.22 12.35 19.27
N ARG A 126 7.42 12.84 19.63
CA ARG A 126 8.61 12.77 18.77
C ARG A 126 9.06 11.33 18.53
N ALA A 127 9.00 10.46 19.53
CA ALA A 127 9.37 9.06 19.39
C ALA A 127 8.38 8.32 18.46
N GLN A 128 7.08 8.50 18.65
CA GLN A 128 6.04 7.93 17.79
C GLN A 128 6.17 8.41 16.34
N SER A 129 6.40 9.70 16.12
CA SER A 129 6.63 10.26 14.79
C SER A 129 7.87 9.67 14.11
N ARG A 130 8.94 9.40 14.87
CA ARG A 130 10.15 8.77 14.34
C ARG A 130 9.90 7.31 14.00
N ALA A 131 9.26 6.55 14.90
CA ALA A 131 8.90 5.15 14.66
C ALA A 131 8.06 4.99 13.38
N LEU A 132 7.03 5.82 13.19
CA LEU A 132 6.22 5.81 11.96
C LEU A 132 7.07 6.13 10.72
N SER A 133 7.97 7.09 10.82
CA SER A 133 8.83 7.51 9.71
C SER A 133 9.83 6.41 9.33
N ASP A 134 10.40 5.74 10.33
CA ASP A 134 11.33 4.64 10.16
C ASP A 134 10.64 3.44 9.52
N ALA A 135 9.45 3.07 9.99
CA ALA A 135 8.64 2.02 9.40
C ALA A 135 8.29 2.31 7.92
N ARG A 136 7.91 3.55 7.60
CA ARG A 136 7.67 3.98 6.20
C ARG A 136 8.91 3.83 5.33
N ARG A 137 10.10 4.17 5.84
CA ARG A 137 11.35 3.99 5.10
C ARG A 137 11.63 2.52 4.81
N ARG A 138 11.42 1.63 5.79
CA ARG A 138 11.57 0.17 5.59
C ARG A 138 10.60 -0.36 4.53
N LEU A 139 9.33 0.05 4.60
CA LEU A 139 8.34 -0.33 3.58
C LEU A 139 8.75 0.18 2.19
N ALA A 140 9.30 1.39 2.09
CA ALA A 140 9.79 1.97 0.83
C ALA A 140 11.03 1.25 0.29
N SER A 141 11.86 0.67 1.16
CA SER A 141 13.02 -0.15 0.79
C SER A 141 12.68 -1.64 0.62
N SER A 142 11.41 -2.00 0.46
CA SER A 142 10.91 -3.38 0.35
C SER A 142 11.19 -4.29 1.56
N ASP A 143 11.65 -3.73 2.69
CA ASP A 143 11.72 -4.44 3.98
C ASP A 143 10.31 -4.46 4.60
N PHE A 144 9.41 -5.22 3.96
CA PHE A 144 8.02 -5.32 4.39
C PHE A 144 7.89 -5.97 5.75
N SER A 145 8.70 -6.99 6.04
CA SER A 145 8.65 -7.70 7.33
C SER A 145 9.02 -6.78 8.49
N GLY A 146 10.14 -6.05 8.38
CA GLY A 146 10.55 -5.09 9.41
C GLY A 146 9.59 -3.91 9.52
N GLY A 147 9.17 -3.34 8.39
CA GLY A 147 8.22 -2.22 8.37
C GLY A 147 6.85 -2.58 8.95
N ILE A 148 6.32 -3.78 8.65
CA ILE A 148 5.07 -4.27 9.23
C ILE A 148 5.21 -4.44 10.74
N ASN A 149 6.27 -5.11 11.21
CA ASN A 149 6.49 -5.31 12.65
C ASN A 149 6.55 -3.98 13.41
N ASP A 150 7.27 -2.99 12.88
CA ASP A 150 7.37 -1.65 13.48
C ASP A 150 6.00 -0.96 13.54
N LEU A 151 5.17 -1.09 12.49
CA LEU A 151 3.82 -0.53 12.49
C LEU A 151 2.85 -1.27 13.42
N GLU A 152 2.93 -2.60 13.50
CA GLU A 152 2.07 -3.38 14.41
C GLU A 152 2.36 -3.00 15.85
N ASN A 153 3.63 -2.87 16.24
CA ASN A 153 4.02 -2.38 17.56
C ASN A 153 3.47 -0.98 17.81
N LEU A 154 3.66 -0.06 16.87
CA LEU A 154 3.17 1.32 16.99
C LEU A 154 1.63 1.38 17.14
N ALA A 155 0.91 0.61 16.32
CA ALA A 155 -0.56 0.52 16.35
C ALA A 155 -1.10 -0.17 17.62
N ASN A 156 -0.34 -1.09 18.21
CA ASN A 156 -0.74 -1.78 19.43
C ASN A 156 -0.47 -0.95 20.69
N GLU A 157 0.72 -0.35 20.79
CA GLU A 157 1.14 0.40 21.97
C GLU A 157 0.51 1.79 22.03
N ASN A 158 0.16 2.39 20.89
CA ASN A 158 -0.29 3.77 20.79
C ASN A 158 -1.64 3.88 20.07
N ALA A 159 -2.51 2.90 20.31
CA ALA A 159 -3.77 2.69 19.61
C ALA A 159 -4.77 3.87 19.68
N ASP A 160 -4.67 4.75 20.66
CA ASP A 160 -5.53 5.93 20.83
C ASP A 160 -4.92 7.21 20.24
N THR A 161 -3.66 7.16 19.83
CA THR A 161 -2.93 8.30 19.27
C THR A 161 -3.15 8.43 17.77
N ARG A 162 -2.89 9.63 17.23
CA ARG A 162 -2.86 9.87 15.78
C ARG A 162 -1.86 8.95 15.05
N TYR A 163 -0.71 8.67 15.66
CA TYR A 163 0.32 7.83 15.03
C TYR A 163 -0.08 6.35 15.00
N GLY A 164 -0.81 5.87 16.02
CA GLY A 164 -1.42 4.55 16.00
C GLY A 164 -2.47 4.43 14.89
N ALA A 165 -3.33 5.45 14.74
CA ALA A 165 -4.31 5.54 13.66
C ALA A 165 -3.66 5.49 12.28
N ASP A 166 -2.63 6.31 12.05
CA ASP A 166 -1.84 6.33 10.81
C ASP A 166 -1.17 4.96 10.54
N ALA A 167 -0.68 4.30 11.60
CA ALA A 167 -0.06 2.98 11.49
C ALA A 167 -1.06 1.91 11.07
N MET A 168 -2.28 1.91 11.62
CA MET A 168 -3.33 0.96 11.23
C MET A 168 -3.74 1.11 9.76
N LEU A 169 -3.91 2.35 9.28
CA LEU A 169 -4.22 2.60 7.87
C LEU A 169 -3.09 2.13 6.94
N LEU A 170 -1.84 2.35 7.35
CA LEU A 170 -0.68 1.92 6.59
C LEU A 170 -0.55 0.39 6.58
N LEU A 171 -0.84 -0.29 7.69
CA LEU A 171 -0.91 -1.75 7.77
C LEU A 171 -1.99 -2.29 6.84
N ALA A 172 -3.20 -1.73 6.88
CA ALA A 172 -4.29 -2.13 6.01
C ALA A 172 -3.92 -2.02 4.52
N ALA A 173 -3.28 -0.91 4.13
CA ALA A 173 -2.81 -0.71 2.77
C ALA A 173 -1.67 -1.68 2.39
N THR A 174 -0.69 -1.88 3.27
CA THR A 174 0.44 -2.80 3.02
C THR A 174 -0.05 -4.24 2.85
N TYR A 175 -0.95 -4.71 3.72
CA TYR A 175 -1.50 -6.05 3.60
C TYR A 175 -2.32 -6.25 2.32
N ARG A 176 -3.09 -5.22 1.92
CA ARG A 176 -3.88 -5.24 0.68
C ARG A 176 -2.99 -5.29 -0.56
N TYR A 177 -2.03 -4.37 -0.67
CA TYR A 177 -1.33 -4.13 -1.93
C TYR A 177 0.02 -4.85 -2.06
N GLN A 178 0.72 -5.10 -0.95
CA GLN A 178 2.08 -5.66 -0.97
C GLN A 178 2.11 -7.12 -0.58
N LYS A 179 1.30 -7.53 0.41
CA LYS A 179 1.27 -8.91 0.90
C LYS A 179 0.20 -9.77 0.25
N ASN A 180 -0.83 -9.15 -0.35
CA ASN A 180 -2.00 -9.85 -0.85
C ASN A 180 -2.66 -10.76 0.22
N GLU A 181 -2.71 -10.27 1.47
CA GLU A 181 -3.29 -10.95 2.63
C GLU A 181 -4.62 -10.26 2.99
N PRO A 182 -5.74 -10.61 2.33
CA PRO A 182 -6.95 -9.81 2.36
C PRO A 182 -7.61 -9.71 3.74
N GLU A 183 -7.63 -10.81 4.50
CA GLU A 183 -8.23 -10.83 5.83
C GLU A 183 -7.49 -9.93 6.82
N ARG A 184 -6.16 -9.85 6.70
CA ARG A 184 -5.35 -8.95 7.53
C ARG A 184 -5.58 -7.49 7.17
N ALA A 185 -5.72 -7.17 5.88
CA ALA A 185 -6.09 -5.82 5.46
C ALA A 185 -7.47 -5.41 5.99
N VAL A 186 -8.48 -6.28 5.88
CA VAL A 186 -9.83 -6.05 6.43
C VAL A 186 -9.77 -5.88 7.96
N HIS A 187 -8.99 -6.70 8.66
CA HIS A 187 -8.79 -6.58 10.11
C HIS A 187 -8.30 -5.20 10.52
N TRP A 188 -7.24 -4.68 9.88
CA TRP A 188 -6.68 -3.38 10.22
C TRP A 188 -7.59 -2.20 9.86
N TYR A 189 -8.33 -2.28 8.76
CA TYR A 189 -9.36 -1.28 8.45
C TYR A 189 -10.47 -1.24 9.51
N ARG A 190 -10.98 -2.40 9.92
CA ARG A 190 -12.02 -2.49 10.96
C ARG A 190 -11.53 -1.94 12.29
N ARG A 191 -10.34 -2.36 12.71
CA ARG A 191 -9.73 -1.88 13.95
C ARG A 191 -9.57 -0.36 13.98
N PHE A 192 -9.15 0.24 12.87
CA PHE A 192 -9.08 1.70 12.74
C PHE A 192 -10.45 2.37 12.93
N LEU A 193 -11.49 1.84 12.26
CA LEU A 193 -12.85 2.40 12.37
C LEU A 193 -13.46 2.23 13.76
N ASP A 194 -13.17 1.11 14.42
CA ASP A 194 -13.64 0.82 15.78
C ASP A 194 -12.95 1.72 16.82
N GLN A 195 -11.64 1.93 16.69
CA GLN A 195 -10.85 2.71 17.66
C GLN A 195 -10.89 4.21 17.40
N HIS A 196 -11.07 4.63 16.14
CA HIS A 196 -11.10 6.04 15.75
C HIS A 196 -12.34 6.41 14.91
N PRO A 197 -13.57 6.19 15.40
CA PRO A 197 -14.79 6.45 14.63
C PRO A 197 -14.99 7.93 14.25
N ARG A 198 -14.31 8.85 14.95
CA ARG A 198 -14.34 10.31 14.70
C ARG A 198 -13.10 10.83 13.97
N HIS A 199 -12.22 9.95 13.50
CA HIS A 199 -11.05 10.37 12.73
C HIS A 199 -11.48 11.04 11.44
N ALA A 200 -10.71 12.03 10.97
CA ALA A 200 -10.99 12.71 9.70
C ALA A 200 -11.02 11.73 8.51
N ASP A 201 -10.21 10.66 8.58
CA ASP A 201 -10.16 9.60 7.57
C ASP A 201 -11.17 8.46 7.79
N ALA A 202 -11.98 8.47 8.85
CA ALA A 202 -12.96 7.40 9.10
C ALA A 202 -13.98 7.26 7.96
N PRO A 203 -14.62 8.34 7.46
CA PRO A 203 -15.54 8.22 6.32
C PRO A 203 -14.88 7.66 5.05
N ALA A 204 -13.67 8.13 4.74
CA ALA A 204 -12.90 7.66 3.59
C ALA A 204 -12.55 6.16 3.72
N THR A 205 -12.14 5.76 4.93
CA THR A 205 -11.75 4.40 5.24
C THR A 205 -12.92 3.43 5.19
N THR A 206 -14.12 3.83 5.64
CA THR A 206 -15.34 3.02 5.50
C THR A 206 -15.62 2.72 4.03
N VAL A 207 -15.58 3.73 3.15
CA VAL A 207 -15.81 3.52 1.72
C VAL A 207 -14.74 2.63 1.11
N ARG A 208 -13.46 2.84 1.44
CA ARG A 208 -12.35 1.97 0.98
C ARG A 208 -12.51 0.52 1.43
N LEU A 209 -12.92 0.30 2.68
CA LEU A 209 -13.19 -1.03 3.21
C LEU A 209 -14.35 -1.68 2.45
N ALA A 210 -15.45 -0.95 2.23
CA ALA A 210 -16.59 -1.47 1.48
C ALA A 210 -16.19 -1.83 0.03
N GLU A 211 -15.43 -0.97 -0.65
CA GLU A 211 -14.91 -1.24 -2.01
C GLU A 211 -14.08 -2.52 -2.01
N TYR A 212 -13.19 -2.65 -1.03
CA TYR A 212 -12.36 -3.84 -0.92
C TYR A 212 -13.16 -5.11 -0.59
N LEU A 213 -14.18 -5.03 0.27
CA LEU A 213 -15.07 -6.15 0.56
C LEU A 213 -15.84 -6.60 -0.69
N VAL A 214 -16.24 -5.68 -1.57
CA VAL A 214 -16.85 -6.02 -2.86
C VAL A 214 -15.85 -6.74 -3.78
N GLU A 215 -14.60 -6.29 -3.84
CA GLU A 215 -13.53 -6.98 -4.60
C GLU A 215 -13.33 -8.42 -4.10
N LEU A 216 -13.49 -8.66 -2.80
CA LEU A 216 -13.42 -9.99 -2.19
C LEU A 216 -14.70 -10.82 -2.33
N GLY A 217 -15.74 -10.31 -3.02
CA GLY A 217 -17.05 -10.98 -3.15
C GLY A 217 -17.90 -10.96 -1.87
N ARG A 218 -17.46 -10.25 -0.82
CA ARG A 218 -18.12 -10.13 0.49
C ARG A 218 -19.12 -8.97 0.48
N GLU A 219 -20.02 -8.96 -0.51
CA GLU A 219 -20.96 -7.86 -0.74
C GLU A 219 -21.89 -7.60 0.46
N SER A 220 -22.27 -8.64 1.22
CA SER A 220 -23.12 -8.48 2.41
C SER A 220 -22.45 -7.58 3.44
N GLU A 221 -21.19 -7.86 3.77
CA GLU A 221 -20.43 -7.08 4.75
C GLU A 221 -20.14 -5.66 4.26
N ALA A 222 -19.97 -5.49 2.94
CA ALA A 222 -19.84 -4.16 2.33
C ALA A 222 -21.13 -3.34 2.51
N ARG A 223 -22.31 -3.95 2.32
CA ARG A 223 -23.61 -3.28 2.56
C ARG A 223 -23.74 -2.87 4.01
N ASP A 224 -23.45 -3.78 4.94
CA ASP A 224 -23.58 -3.52 6.38
C ASP A 224 -22.69 -2.35 6.83
N ALA A 225 -21.44 -2.30 6.35
CA ALA A 225 -20.51 -1.21 6.65
C ALA A 225 -20.99 0.14 6.10
N LEU A 226 -21.47 0.18 4.85
CA LEU A 226 -21.98 1.41 4.22
C LEU A 226 -23.28 1.90 4.88
N ASP A 227 -24.19 0.99 5.19
CA ASP A 227 -25.46 1.31 5.83
C ASP A 227 -25.26 1.85 7.25
N ALA A 228 -24.35 1.23 8.03
CA ALA A 228 -23.96 1.73 9.34
C ALA A 228 -23.36 3.15 9.24
N PHE A 229 -22.48 3.38 8.26
CA PHE A 229 -21.87 4.69 8.02
C PHE A 229 -22.93 5.76 7.68
N LEU A 230 -23.84 5.50 6.73
CA LEU A 230 -24.89 6.45 6.32
C LEU A 230 -25.89 6.75 7.44
N ARG A 231 -26.12 5.80 8.36
CA ARG A 231 -26.93 6.05 9.57
C ARG A 231 -26.22 6.97 10.56
N SER A 232 -24.90 6.89 10.65
CA SER A 232 -24.08 7.71 11.56
C SER A 232 -23.70 9.08 11.01
N ASP A 233 -23.71 9.26 9.69
CA ASP A 233 -23.34 10.49 8.98
C ASP A 233 -24.48 10.98 8.07
N PRO A 234 -25.35 11.89 8.55
CA PRO A 234 -26.51 12.40 7.82
C PRO A 234 -26.21 13.29 6.59
N GLY A 235 -24.97 13.32 6.09
CA GLY A 235 -24.57 14.08 4.91
C GLY A 235 -23.48 15.13 5.15
N GLU A 236 -22.76 15.04 6.27
CA GLU A 236 -21.69 15.98 6.61
C GLU A 236 -20.38 15.61 5.91
N SER A 237 -20.13 14.32 5.65
CA SER A 237 -18.91 13.89 4.97
C SER A 237 -18.98 14.07 3.45
N PRO A 238 -17.86 14.45 2.79
CA PRO A 238 -17.76 14.38 1.33
C PRO A 238 -17.95 12.95 0.77
N TYR A 239 -17.84 11.91 1.61
CA TYR A 239 -18.00 10.52 1.22
C TYR A 239 -19.46 10.02 1.26
N HIS A 240 -20.41 10.79 1.83
CA HIS A 240 -21.81 10.37 1.97
C HIS A 240 -22.44 9.96 0.63
N ARG A 241 -22.32 10.81 -0.40
CA ARG A 241 -22.87 10.54 -1.73
C ARG A 241 -22.25 9.29 -2.38
N GLN A 242 -20.95 9.08 -2.19
CA GLN A 242 -20.25 7.91 -2.73
C GLN A 242 -20.75 6.63 -2.04
N ALA A 243 -20.85 6.65 -0.71
CA ALA A 243 -21.37 5.54 0.07
C ALA A 243 -22.82 5.17 -0.33
N GLN A 244 -23.70 6.17 -0.47
CA GLN A 244 -25.08 5.98 -0.90
C GLN A 244 -25.16 5.35 -2.30
N THR A 245 -24.41 5.89 -3.27
CA THR A 245 -24.36 5.36 -4.64
C THR A 245 -23.90 3.91 -4.66
N MET A 246 -22.90 3.58 -3.84
CA MET A 246 -22.36 2.23 -3.75
C MET A 246 -23.37 1.26 -3.12
N LEU A 247 -24.03 1.66 -2.04
CA LEU A 247 -25.06 0.85 -1.38
C LEU A 247 -26.24 0.57 -2.32
N ASP A 248 -26.72 1.57 -3.06
CA ASP A 248 -27.80 1.40 -4.05
C ASP A 248 -27.42 0.40 -5.15
N ARG A 249 -26.15 0.44 -5.61
CA ARG A 249 -25.65 -0.53 -6.60
C ARG A 249 -25.67 -1.95 -6.03
N LEU A 250 -25.23 -2.13 -4.79
CA LEU A 250 -25.21 -3.43 -4.11
C LEU A 250 -26.61 -3.97 -3.82
N ASN A 251 -27.58 -3.11 -3.54
CA ASN A 251 -28.97 -3.53 -3.32
C ASN A 251 -29.64 -3.96 -4.64
N ARG A 252 -29.37 -3.26 -5.75
CA ARG A 252 -29.89 -3.65 -7.08
C ARG A 252 -29.30 -4.95 -7.60
N SER A 253 -28.03 -5.26 -7.31
CA SER A 253 -27.42 -6.52 -7.73
C SER A 253 -28.01 -7.74 -7.01
N ALA A 254 -28.44 -7.56 -5.75
CA ALA A 254 -29.03 -8.63 -4.95
C ALA A 254 -30.40 -9.10 -5.47
N VAL A 255 -31.23 -8.20 -6.01
CA VAL A 255 -32.58 -8.52 -6.50
C VAL A 255 -32.58 -9.38 -7.78
N LYS A 256 -31.45 -9.43 -8.51
CA LYS A 256 -31.35 -10.14 -9.79
C LYS A 256 -30.87 -11.59 -9.68
N LYS A 257 -30.54 -12.06 -8.48
CA LYS A 257 -30.13 -13.45 -8.21
C LYS A 257 -31.32 -14.25 -7.71
#